data_AF-A0A9D4ITH3-F1
#
_entry.id   AF-A0A9D4ITH3-F1
#
_cell.length_a   1.000
_cell.length_b   1.000
_cell.length_c   1.000
_cell.angle_alpha   90.00
_cell.angle_beta   90.00
_cell.angle_gamma   90.00
#
_symmetry.space_group_name_H-M   'P 1'
#
loop_
_entity.id
_entity.type
_entity.pdbx_description
1 polymer ?
#
loop_
_entity_poly.entity_id
_entity_poly.type
_entity_poly.pdbx_seq_one_letter_code
_entity_poly.pdbx_strand_id
1 'polypeptide(L)'
;MHGTCNHIAGVLFRVENAVKTGETKTSSTSMKSRWNVPSSKPQTKDAVAVMDVTWKKGHYRKNPAEVEDKRRKHSLKLNFTPLNKRQTEEVKNITKLKNDLYNLVKEDVPNSCFILTIEKRHITAKVDPQMPHSLGEIANRLDPEASDPRGEFLQRIAISKEQCGVLSEATVEQSNSKAWNEHRKGRVTASLFH
;
A
#
# COMPACT_ATOMS: atom_id res chain seq x y z
N MET A 1 4.03 43.55 -2.06
CA MET A 1 4.46 43.32 -0.66
C MET A 1 3.75 42.07 -0.16
N HIS A 2 4.45 40.94 -0.12
CA HIS A 2 3.88 39.66 0.33
C HIS A 2 3.87 39.65 1.87
N GLY A 3 2.72 39.96 2.47
CA GLY A 3 2.55 39.89 3.91
C GLY A 3 2.69 38.45 4.40
N THR A 4 3.61 38.20 5.33
CA THR A 4 3.67 36.93 6.05
C THR A 4 2.36 36.71 6.79
N CYS A 5 1.76 35.53 6.65
CA CYS A 5 0.47 35.22 7.25
C CYS A 5 0.53 35.28 8.79
N ASN A 6 -0.61 35.54 9.44
CA ASN A 6 -0.73 35.63 10.91
C ASN A 6 -0.13 34.43 11.67
N HIS A 7 0.01 33.27 11.01
CA HIS A 7 0.71 32.10 11.55
C HIS A 7 2.17 32.39 11.91
N ILE A 8 2.89 33.17 11.09
CA ILE A 8 4.29 33.53 11.36
C ILE A 8 4.38 34.41 12.60
N ALA A 9 3.45 35.36 12.77
CA ALA A 9 3.37 36.19 13.98
C ALA A 9 3.10 35.33 15.23
N GLY A 10 2.19 34.34 15.13
CA GLY A 10 1.93 33.40 16.23
C GLY A 10 3.13 32.53 16.59
N VAL A 11 3.91 32.08 15.61
CA VAL A 11 5.15 31.32 15.86
C VAL A 11 6.20 32.20 16.55
N LEU A 12 6.41 33.43 16.05
CA LEU A 12 7.36 34.36 16.64
C LEU A 12 6.99 34.73 18.08
N PHE A 13 5.71 34.98 18.35
CA PHE A 13 5.21 35.25 19.70
C PHE A 13 5.48 34.08 20.66
N ARG A 14 5.25 32.84 20.20
CA ARG A 14 5.51 31.66 21.02
C ARG A 14 6.99 31.47 21.33
N VAL A 15 7.87 31.73 20.35
CA VAL A 15 9.33 31.67 20.53
C VAL A 15 9.78 32.74 21.53
N GLU A 16 9.31 33.98 21.37
CA GLU A 16 9.65 35.08 22.29
C GLU A 16 9.17 34.78 23.72
N ASN A 17 7.95 34.26 23.87
CA ASN A 17 7.42 33.89 25.18
C ASN A 17 8.26 32.79 25.85
N ALA A 18 8.66 31.74 25.11
CA ALA A 18 9.51 30.67 25.63
C ALA A 18 10.91 31.16 26.07
N VAL A 19 11.43 32.22 25.45
CA VAL A 19 12.68 32.87 25.88
C VAL A 19 12.44 33.67 27.17
N LYS A 20 11.38 34.49 27.23
CA LYS A 20 11.06 35.30 28.41
C LYS A 20 10.73 34.46 29.64
N THR A 21 10.02 33.34 29.47
CA THR A 21 9.67 32.43 30.57
C THR A 21 10.82 31.51 30.98
N GLY A 22 11.93 31.50 30.24
CA GLY A 22 13.11 30.69 30.55
C GLY A 22 12.94 29.20 30.22
N GLU A 23 11.90 28.82 29.48
CA GLU A 23 11.68 27.44 29.00
C GLU A 23 12.82 26.95 28.09
N THR A 24 13.57 27.87 27.49
CA THR A 24 14.73 27.59 26.63
C THR A 24 16.02 27.29 27.38
N LYS A 25 16.06 27.44 28.72
CA LYS A 25 17.28 27.19 29.53
C LYS A 25 17.70 25.72 29.55
N THR A 26 16.76 24.80 29.34
CA THR A 26 17.01 23.36 29.37
C THR A 26 16.98 22.82 27.95
N SER A 27 18.16 22.48 27.40
CA SER A 27 18.25 21.86 26.08
C SER A 27 17.58 20.48 26.09
N SER A 28 16.90 20.10 25.01
CA SER A 28 16.37 18.74 24.80
C SER A 28 17.46 17.65 24.88
N THR A 29 18.73 18.02 24.73
CA THR A 29 19.89 17.14 24.88
C THR A 29 20.48 17.12 26.30
N SER A 30 20.11 18.07 27.17
CA SER A 30 20.62 18.16 28.54
C SER A 30 19.89 17.25 29.53
N MET A 31 18.73 16.72 29.15
CA MET A 31 17.94 15.82 29.98
C MET A 31 17.95 14.40 29.39
N LYS A 32 18.27 13.40 30.22
CA LYS A 32 18.14 11.98 29.82
C LYS A 32 16.68 11.68 29.45
N SER A 33 16.44 11.37 28.18
CA SER A 33 15.20 10.78 27.65
C SER A 33 13.89 11.43 28.08
N ARG A 34 13.82 12.77 28.12
CA ARG A 34 12.55 13.48 28.25
C ARG A 34 12.17 14.11 26.91
N TRP A 35 11.23 13.48 26.23
CA TRP A 35 10.46 14.15 25.17
C TRP A 35 9.46 15.09 25.83
N ASN A 36 9.33 16.32 25.32
CA ASN A 36 8.31 17.26 25.78
C ASN A 36 6.91 16.63 25.59
N VAL A 37 6.30 16.22 26.70
CA VAL A 37 4.97 15.59 26.71
C VAL A 37 3.90 16.67 26.62
N PRO A 38 2.89 16.55 25.73
CA PRO A 38 1.68 17.34 25.84
C PRO A 38 1.02 17.05 27.20
N SER A 39 0.89 18.10 28.01
CA SER A 39 0.27 18.09 29.34
C SER A 39 -1.06 17.32 29.37
N SER A 40 -1.09 16.18 30.07
CA SER A 40 -2.27 15.64 30.78
C SER A 40 -2.04 14.28 31.46
N LYS A 41 -0.93 13.57 31.22
CA LYS A 41 -0.69 12.27 31.87
C LYS A 41 0.73 12.16 32.43
N PRO A 42 0.90 11.78 33.72
CA PRO A 42 2.22 11.62 34.30
C PRO A 42 2.81 10.26 33.90
N GLN A 43 4.15 10.24 33.90
CA GLN A 43 5.05 9.09 33.84
C GLN A 43 5.42 8.59 32.44
N THR A 44 6.51 9.17 31.91
CA THR A 44 7.43 8.43 31.05
C THR A 44 7.91 7.21 31.82
N LYS A 45 7.59 6.01 31.35
CA LYS A 45 8.13 4.77 31.90
C LYS A 45 9.66 4.82 31.81
N ASP A 46 10.33 4.29 32.82
CA ASP A 46 11.78 4.14 32.79
C ASP A 46 12.22 3.35 31.54
N ALA A 47 13.44 3.61 31.07
CA ALA A 47 13.97 2.91 29.91
C ALA A 47 14.09 1.41 30.23
N VAL A 48 13.25 0.60 29.59
CA VAL A 48 13.25 -0.86 29.68
C VAL A 48 14.06 -1.42 28.50
N ALA A 49 14.86 -2.46 28.73
CA ALA A 49 15.58 -3.14 27.66
C ALA A 49 14.60 -3.62 26.57
N VAL A 50 15.01 -3.55 25.31
CA VAL A 50 14.11 -3.84 24.17
C VAL A 50 13.45 -5.22 24.27
N MET A 51 14.16 -6.21 24.85
CA MET A 51 13.64 -7.57 25.06
C MET A 51 12.50 -7.64 26.08
N ASP A 52 12.46 -6.71 27.04
CA ASP A 52 11.48 -6.68 28.13
C ASP A 52 10.29 -5.76 27.81
N VAL A 53 10.24 -5.19 26.60
CA VAL A 53 9.13 -4.35 26.15
C VAL A 53 7.92 -5.24 25.83
N THR A 54 6.93 -5.24 26.71
CA THR A 54 5.63 -5.86 26.42
C THR A 54 4.84 -5.01 25.42
N TRP A 55 4.82 -5.45 24.16
CA TRP A 55 3.99 -4.84 23.12
C TRP A 55 2.53 -5.24 23.30
N LYS A 56 1.69 -4.30 23.72
CA LYS A 56 0.24 -4.47 23.67
C LYS A 56 -0.30 -3.74 22.45
N LYS A 57 -1.05 -4.44 21.60
CA LYS A 57 -1.79 -3.83 20.50
C LYS A 57 -2.73 -2.78 21.08
N GLY A 58 -2.58 -1.52 20.67
CA GLY A 58 -3.52 -0.47 21.04
C GLY A 58 -4.92 -0.87 20.58
N HIS A 59 -5.85 -1.06 21.52
CA HIS A 59 -7.25 -1.22 21.19
C HIS A 59 -7.80 0.13 20.75
N TYR A 60 -7.61 0.47 19.47
CA TYR A 60 -8.41 1.50 18.81
C TYR A 60 -9.81 0.93 18.60
N ARG A 61 -10.62 0.86 19.67
CA ARG A 61 -12.07 0.67 19.50
C ARG A 61 -12.57 1.93 18.80
N LYS A 62 -12.76 1.86 17.48
CA LYS A 62 -13.49 2.91 16.75
C LYS A 62 -14.86 2.99 17.41
N ASN A 63 -15.23 4.17 17.91
CA ASN A 63 -16.56 4.35 18.47
C ASN A 63 -17.59 3.99 17.39
N PRO A 64 -18.64 3.21 17.69
CA PRO A 64 -19.68 2.87 16.71
C PRO A 64 -20.23 4.11 16.00
N ALA A 65 -20.38 5.21 16.74
CA ALA A 65 -20.76 6.52 16.20
C ALA A 65 -19.79 7.07 15.14
N GLU A 66 -18.47 6.89 15.29
CA GLU A 66 -17.50 7.32 14.28
C GLU A 66 -17.54 6.46 13.02
N VAL A 67 -17.86 5.16 13.15
CA VAL A 67 -18.00 4.25 12.01
C VAL A 67 -19.25 4.61 11.21
N GLU A 68 -20.36 4.87 11.90
CA GLU A 68 -21.62 5.34 11.31
C GLU A 68 -21.42 6.68 10.58
N ASP A 69 -20.73 7.63 11.22
CA ASP A 69 -20.51 8.96 10.67
C ASP A 69 -19.55 8.96 9.47
N LYS A 70 -18.55 8.05 9.46
CA LYS A 70 -17.71 7.81 8.27
C LYS A 70 -18.49 7.18 7.13
N ARG A 71 -19.38 6.21 7.40
CA ARG A 71 -20.26 5.61 6.38
C ARG A 71 -21.21 6.65 5.78
N ARG A 72 -21.79 7.52 6.62
CA ARG A 72 -22.66 8.62 6.20
C ARG A 72 -21.91 9.66 5.35
N LYS A 73 -20.70 10.07 5.78
CA LYS A 73 -19.86 10.98 4.99
C LYS A 73 -19.44 10.37 3.65
N HIS A 74 -19.19 9.07 3.61
CA HIS A 74 -18.88 8.35 2.37
C HIS A 74 -20.08 8.29 1.43
N SER A 75 -21.28 7.97 1.92
CA SER A 75 -22.50 7.94 1.09
C SER A 75 -22.89 9.33 0.57
N LEU A 76 -22.75 10.38 1.39
CA LEU A 76 -22.99 11.76 0.96
C LEU A 76 -22.03 12.21 -0.14
N LYS A 77 -20.76 11.75 -0.10
CA LYS A 77 -19.80 12.02 -1.18
C LYS A 77 -20.14 11.30 -2.48
N LEU A 78 -20.62 10.06 -2.40
CA LEU A 78 -21.03 9.29 -3.58
C LEU A 78 -22.30 9.86 -4.23
N ASN A 79 -23.20 10.42 -3.42
CA ASN A 79 -24.47 10.98 -3.89
C ASN A 79 -24.42 12.47 -4.19
N PHE A 80 -23.25 13.12 -4.03
CA PHE A 80 -23.08 14.51 -4.39
C PHE A 80 -22.93 14.64 -5.91
N THR A 81 -23.93 15.22 -6.56
CA THR A 81 -23.84 15.66 -7.95
C THR A 81 -23.97 17.18 -8.01
N PRO A 82 -23.07 17.88 -8.73
CA PRO A 82 -23.22 19.31 -8.97
C PRO A 82 -24.34 19.63 -9.99
N LEU A 83 -24.99 18.60 -10.55
CA LEU A 83 -26.02 18.73 -11.58
C LEU A 83 -27.39 19.05 -10.99
N ASN A 84 -28.11 19.94 -11.65
CA ASN A 84 -29.50 20.25 -11.32
C ASN A 84 -30.41 19.07 -11.73
N LYS A 85 -31.59 18.93 -11.10
CA LYS A 85 -32.53 17.80 -11.35
C LYS A 85 -32.78 17.53 -12.85
N ARG A 86 -32.93 18.59 -13.65
CA ARG A 86 -33.10 18.49 -15.11
C ARG A 86 -31.88 17.90 -15.81
N GLN A 87 -30.68 18.37 -15.47
CA GLN A 87 -29.42 17.86 -16.04
C GLN A 87 -29.18 16.41 -15.63
N THR A 88 -29.59 16.02 -14.42
CA THR A 88 -29.52 14.63 -13.97
C THR A 88 -30.39 13.70 -14.82
N GLU A 89 -31.61 14.11 -15.17
CA GLU A 89 -32.47 13.34 -16.08
C GLU A 89 -31.94 13.31 -17.52
N GLU A 90 -31.34 14.41 -18.00
CA GLU A 90 -30.70 14.48 -19.31
C GLU A 90 -29.47 13.54 -19.41
N VAL A 91 -28.67 13.46 -18.34
CA VAL A 91 -27.48 12.57 -18.26
C VAL A 91 -27.87 11.09 -18.13
N LYS A 92 -29.05 10.76 -17.59
CA LYS A 92 -29.54 9.35 -17.57
C LYS A 92 -29.73 8.79 -18.97
N ASN A 93 -30.07 9.63 -19.96
CA ASN A 93 -30.16 9.22 -21.36
C ASN A 93 -28.81 9.38 -22.06
N ILE A 94 -27.89 8.47 -21.74
CA ILE A 94 -26.51 8.45 -22.25
C ILE A 94 -26.47 8.50 -23.78
N THR A 95 -27.40 7.84 -24.47
CA THR A 95 -27.46 7.81 -25.93
C THR A 95 -27.75 9.19 -26.51
N LYS A 96 -28.72 9.90 -25.93
CA LYS A 96 -29.05 11.27 -26.35
C LYS A 96 -27.88 12.21 -26.11
N LEU A 97 -27.28 12.15 -24.92
CA LEU A 97 -26.13 12.98 -24.56
C LEU A 97 -24.94 12.81 -25.52
N LYS A 98 -24.64 11.56 -25.92
CA LYS A 98 -23.57 11.27 -26.88
C LYS A 98 -23.84 11.88 -28.25
N ASN A 99 -25.08 11.78 -28.73
CA ASN A 99 -25.47 12.33 -30.03
C ASN A 99 -25.45 13.86 -30.01
N ASP A 100 -25.98 14.48 -28.95
CA ASP A 100 -25.97 15.94 -28.78
C ASP A 100 -24.53 16.47 -28.74
N LEU A 101 -23.64 15.82 -27.98
CA LEU A 101 -22.21 16.17 -27.96
C LEU A 101 -21.55 16.00 -29.33
N TYR A 102 -21.83 14.90 -30.02
CA TYR A 102 -21.27 14.64 -31.35
C TYR A 102 -21.69 15.73 -32.35
N ASN A 103 -22.97 16.10 -32.34
CA ASN A 103 -23.51 17.12 -33.24
C ASN A 103 -22.90 18.50 -32.96
N LEU A 104 -22.81 18.92 -31.70
CA LEU A 104 -22.17 20.19 -31.32
C LEU A 104 -20.70 20.25 -31.76
N VAL A 105 -19.95 19.17 -31.56
CA VAL A 105 -18.54 19.09 -31.96
C VAL A 105 -18.37 19.09 -33.48
N LYS A 106 -19.33 18.54 -34.22
CA LYS A 106 -19.35 18.57 -35.69
C LYS A 106 -19.77 19.93 -36.26
N GLU A 107 -20.64 20.66 -35.57
CA GLU A 107 -21.02 22.04 -35.94
C GLU A 107 -19.80 22.98 -35.84
N ASP A 108 -19.07 22.92 -34.73
CA ASP A 108 -17.91 23.79 -34.52
C ASP A 108 -16.67 23.33 -35.31
N VAL A 109 -16.44 22.01 -35.40
CA VAL A 109 -15.26 21.44 -36.07
C VAL A 109 -15.68 20.26 -36.95
N PRO A 110 -15.98 20.49 -38.25
CA PRO A 110 -16.51 19.46 -39.15
C PRO A 110 -15.58 18.25 -39.32
N ASN A 111 -14.26 18.49 -39.27
CA ASN A 111 -13.21 17.48 -39.41
C ASN A 111 -12.81 16.80 -38.09
N SER A 112 -13.51 17.10 -36.99
CA SER A 112 -13.29 16.41 -35.72
C SER A 112 -13.65 14.93 -35.83
N CYS A 113 -12.92 14.07 -35.14
CA CYS A 113 -13.30 12.68 -34.96
C CYS A 113 -13.09 12.30 -33.49
N PHE A 114 -14.02 11.51 -32.94
CA PHE A 114 -13.80 10.87 -31.66
C PHE A 114 -12.94 9.64 -31.92
N ILE A 115 -11.69 9.69 -31.47
CA ILE A 115 -10.81 8.52 -31.52
C ILE A 115 -11.23 7.61 -30.36
N LEU A 116 -11.84 6.47 -30.68
CA LEU A 116 -11.92 5.37 -29.74
C LEU A 116 -10.51 4.77 -29.66
N THR A 117 -9.72 5.16 -28.66
CA THR A 117 -8.50 4.42 -28.34
C THR A 117 -8.93 3.03 -27.89
N ILE A 118 -8.90 2.08 -28.83
CA ILE A 118 -9.12 0.66 -28.54
C ILE A 118 -8.06 0.27 -27.50
N GLU A 119 -8.50 -0.12 -26.31
CA GLU A 119 -7.61 -0.67 -25.30
C GLU A 119 -6.91 -1.90 -25.89
N LYS A 120 -5.58 -1.83 -25.89
CA LYS A 120 -4.59 -2.89 -26.11
C LYS A 120 -5.02 -4.00 -27.07
N ARG A 121 -4.46 -3.93 -28.29
CA ARG A 121 -4.17 -5.11 -29.12
C ARG A 121 -3.82 -6.29 -28.21
N HIS A 122 -4.45 -7.44 -28.44
CA HIS A 122 -4.13 -8.71 -27.79
C HIS A 122 -2.64 -8.77 -27.44
N ILE A 123 -2.33 -8.49 -26.17
CA ILE A 123 -1.10 -8.99 -25.58
C ILE A 123 -1.29 -10.49 -25.73
N THR A 124 -0.45 -11.13 -26.55
CA THR A 124 -0.30 -12.58 -26.51
C THR A 124 -0.27 -12.94 -25.03
N ALA A 125 -1.32 -13.60 -24.54
CA ALA A 125 -1.49 -13.85 -23.11
C ALA A 125 -0.14 -14.31 -22.60
N LYS A 126 0.54 -13.49 -21.79
CA LYS A 126 1.78 -13.93 -21.16
C LYS A 126 1.32 -15.15 -20.40
N VAL A 127 1.78 -16.32 -20.83
CA VAL A 127 1.44 -17.59 -20.18
C VAL A 127 1.73 -17.35 -18.70
N ASP A 128 0.70 -17.41 -17.86
CA ASP A 128 0.88 -17.15 -16.45
C ASP A 128 2.00 -18.07 -15.97
N PRO A 129 3.08 -17.51 -15.40
CA PRO A 129 4.23 -18.31 -15.03
C PRO A 129 3.77 -19.37 -14.04
N GLN A 130 3.93 -20.64 -14.41
CA GLN A 130 3.51 -21.74 -13.56
C GLN A 130 4.35 -21.78 -12.28
N MET A 131 3.70 -22.18 -11.18
CA MET A 131 4.38 -22.41 -9.91
C MET A 131 5.54 -23.40 -10.11
N PRO A 132 6.78 -23.05 -9.71
CA PRO A 132 7.91 -23.96 -9.85
C PRO A 132 7.69 -25.22 -8.99
N HIS A 133 8.32 -26.34 -9.37
CA HIS A 133 8.26 -27.57 -8.58
C HIS A 133 9.09 -27.46 -7.29
N SER A 134 8.64 -28.13 -6.23
CA SER A 134 9.42 -28.27 -5.00
C SER A 134 10.63 -29.21 -5.22
N LEU A 135 11.67 -29.11 -4.39
CA LEU A 135 12.85 -30.00 -4.53
C LEU A 135 12.48 -31.48 -4.40
N GLY A 136 11.51 -31.79 -3.53
CA GLY A 136 10.99 -33.15 -3.38
C GLY A 136 10.28 -33.66 -4.63
N GLU A 137 9.48 -32.81 -5.28
CA GLU A 137 8.85 -33.16 -6.56
C GLU A 137 9.86 -33.36 -7.67
N ILE A 138 10.90 -32.53 -7.74
CA ILE A 138 11.97 -32.67 -8.73
C ILE A 138 12.72 -33.98 -8.50
N ALA A 139 13.07 -34.29 -7.26
CA ALA A 139 13.74 -35.53 -6.90
C ALA A 139 12.91 -36.78 -7.25
N ASN A 140 11.60 -36.75 -6.99
CA ASN A 140 10.71 -37.87 -7.29
C ASN A 140 10.48 -38.10 -8.80
N ARG A 141 10.71 -37.09 -9.63
CA ARG A 141 10.52 -37.13 -11.09
C ARG A 141 11.82 -37.37 -11.86
N LEU A 142 12.93 -37.55 -11.17
CA LEU A 142 14.19 -37.91 -11.80
C LEU A 142 14.23 -39.41 -12.01
N ASP A 143 14.66 -39.79 -13.21
CA ASP A 143 14.95 -41.18 -13.51
C ASP A 143 16.32 -41.52 -12.90
N PRO A 144 16.40 -42.47 -11.94
CA PRO A 144 17.67 -42.89 -11.36
C PRO A 144 18.62 -43.52 -12.38
N GLU A 145 18.10 -44.02 -13.51
CA GLU A 145 18.88 -44.67 -14.57
C GLU A 145 19.32 -43.70 -15.69
N ALA A 146 19.05 -42.40 -15.53
CA ALA A 146 19.50 -41.39 -16.49
C ALA A 146 21.05 -41.33 -16.57
N SER A 147 21.57 -40.93 -17.73
CA SER A 147 23.02 -40.81 -17.94
C SER A 147 23.69 -39.71 -17.09
N ASP A 148 22.94 -38.67 -16.71
CA ASP A 148 23.40 -37.61 -15.80
C ASP A 148 22.23 -37.04 -14.95
N PRO A 149 21.81 -37.78 -13.92
CA PRO A 149 20.68 -37.38 -13.08
C PRO A 149 21.01 -36.15 -12.22
N ARG A 150 22.31 -35.89 -11.98
CA ARG A 150 22.77 -34.72 -11.21
C ARG A 150 22.68 -33.45 -12.05
N GLY A 151 23.16 -33.47 -13.29
CA GLY A 151 23.02 -32.35 -14.21
C GLY A 151 21.56 -32.00 -14.47
N GLU A 152 20.71 -33.01 -14.67
CA GLU A 152 19.28 -32.81 -14.86
C GLU A 152 18.59 -32.24 -13.60
N PHE A 153 18.96 -32.72 -12.41
CA PHE A 153 18.50 -32.13 -11.15
C PHE A 153 18.88 -30.64 -11.07
N LEU A 154 20.15 -30.31 -11.31
CA LEU A 154 20.65 -28.93 -11.22
C LEU A 154 19.99 -27.99 -12.23
N GLN A 155 19.63 -28.48 -13.42
CA GLN A 155 18.86 -27.70 -14.38
C GLN A 155 17.41 -27.47 -13.91
N ARG A 156 16.76 -28.51 -13.37
CA ARG A 156 15.36 -28.43 -12.92
C ARG A 156 15.17 -27.58 -11.66
N ILE A 157 16.20 -27.42 -10.81
CA ILE A 157 16.14 -26.52 -9.64
C ILE A 157 16.31 -25.04 -9.99
N ALA A 158 16.75 -24.72 -11.21
CA ALA A 158 16.93 -23.34 -11.64
C ALA A 158 15.55 -22.68 -11.85
N ILE A 159 15.30 -21.58 -11.14
CA ILE A 159 14.01 -20.88 -11.14
C ILE A 159 14.15 -19.56 -11.91
N SER A 160 13.20 -19.27 -12.80
CA SER A 160 13.18 -17.99 -13.53
C SER A 160 12.75 -16.83 -12.61
N LYS A 161 13.08 -15.59 -12.99
CA LYS A 161 12.67 -14.40 -12.24
C LYS A 161 11.15 -14.29 -12.12
N GLU A 162 10.42 -14.73 -13.14
CA GLU A 162 8.96 -14.72 -13.16
C GLU A 162 8.38 -15.76 -12.18
N GLN A 163 8.95 -16.97 -12.17
CA GLN A 163 8.59 -18.02 -11.21
C GLN A 163 8.95 -17.64 -9.77
N CYS A 164 10.03 -16.89 -9.55
CA CYS A 164 10.34 -16.30 -8.24
C CYS A 164 9.24 -15.34 -7.77
N GLY A 165 8.66 -14.55 -8.68
CA GLY A 165 7.53 -13.66 -8.37
C GLY A 165 6.31 -14.45 -7.91
N VAL A 166 5.91 -15.46 -8.68
CA VAL A 166 4.77 -16.34 -8.36
C VAL A 166 4.98 -17.06 -7.03
N LEU A 167 6.19 -17.59 -6.80
CA LEU A 167 6.53 -18.24 -5.54
C LEU A 167 6.48 -17.27 -4.36
N SER A 168 6.93 -16.02 -4.54
CA SER A 168 6.85 -14.99 -3.51
C SER A 168 5.40 -14.66 -3.15
N GLU A 169 4.52 -14.55 -4.14
CA GLU A 169 3.09 -14.28 -3.93
C GLU A 169 2.39 -15.45 -3.21
N ALA A 170 2.64 -16.68 -3.67
CA ALA A 170 2.08 -17.90 -3.07
C ALA A 170 2.58 -18.17 -1.63
N THR A 171 3.66 -17.51 -1.21
CA THR A 171 4.28 -17.69 0.10
C THR A 171 4.20 -16.45 1.00
N VAL A 172 3.35 -15.48 0.67
CA VAL A 172 3.13 -14.26 1.48
C VAL A 172 2.76 -14.58 2.94
N GLU A 173 2.00 -15.65 3.17
CA GLU A 173 1.59 -16.07 4.52
C GLU A 173 2.67 -16.85 5.29
N GLN A 174 3.87 -17.01 4.71
CA GLN A 174 5.05 -17.61 5.32
C GLN A 174 4.74 -18.98 5.95
N SER A 175 5.00 -19.16 7.26
CA SER A 175 4.82 -20.45 7.96
C SER A 175 3.41 -21.01 7.88
N ASN A 176 2.40 -20.16 7.66
CA ASN A 176 1.01 -20.59 7.52
C ASN A 176 0.69 -21.10 6.10
N SER A 177 1.56 -20.86 5.12
CA SER A 177 1.43 -21.40 3.77
C SER A 177 2.06 -22.79 3.66
N LYS A 178 1.30 -23.76 3.14
CA LYS A 178 1.82 -25.09 2.83
C LYS A 178 2.94 -25.03 1.79
N ALA A 179 2.79 -24.18 0.77
CA ALA A 179 3.80 -23.99 -0.28
C ALA A 179 5.13 -23.47 0.29
N TRP A 180 5.08 -22.55 1.26
CA TRP A 180 6.30 -22.05 1.92
C TRP A 180 7.08 -23.17 2.62
N ASN A 181 6.38 -24.04 3.34
CA ASN A 181 6.99 -25.17 4.02
C ASN A 181 7.57 -26.19 3.03
N GLU A 182 6.84 -26.50 1.95
CA GLU A 182 7.29 -27.44 0.92
C GLU A 182 8.50 -26.94 0.14
N HIS A 183 8.51 -25.67 -0.27
CA HIS A 183 9.59 -25.09 -1.05
C HIS A 183 10.89 -24.87 -0.26
N ARG A 184 10.81 -24.79 1.08
CA ARG A 184 11.98 -24.65 1.98
C ARG A 184 12.62 -25.97 2.37
N LYS A 185 11.90 -27.09 2.28
CA LYS A 185 12.47 -28.42 2.57
C LYS A 185 13.65 -28.70 1.63
N GLY A 186 14.77 -29.13 2.20
CA GLY A 186 15.98 -29.44 1.45
C GLY A 186 16.74 -28.21 0.91
N ARG A 187 16.32 -26.98 1.22
CA ARG A 187 17.07 -25.76 0.87
C ARG A 187 17.87 -25.25 2.06
N VAL A 188 19.08 -24.78 1.81
CA VAL A 188 19.83 -23.96 2.77
C VAL A 188 19.13 -22.60 2.84
N THR A 189 18.68 -22.23 4.03
CA THR A 189 17.99 -20.94 4.26
C THR A 189 18.79 -20.10 5.24
N ALA A 190 18.52 -18.80 5.30
CA ALA A 190 19.24 -17.88 6.17
C ALA A 190 19.20 -18.27 7.67
N SER A 191 18.18 -19.01 8.11
CA SER A 191 18.09 -19.51 9.49
C SER A 191 18.93 -20.76 9.75
N LEU A 192 19.44 -21.41 8.70
CA LEU A 192 20.28 -22.61 8.75
C LEU A 192 21.75 -22.32 8.38
N PHE A 193 22.01 -21.17 7.77
CA PHE A 193 23.34 -20.74 7.34
C PHE A 193 23.91 -19.78 8.38
N HIS A 194 24.95 -20.22 9.12
CA HIS A 194 25.67 -19.44 10.11
C HIS A 194 26.97 -18.87 9.53
#